data_AF-A0A2H0AQK7-F1
#
_entry.id   AF-A0A2H0AQK7-F1
#
_cell.length_a   1.000
_cell.length_b   1.000
_cell.length_c   1.000
_cell.angle_alpha   90.00
_cell.angle_beta   90.00
_cell.angle_gamma   90.00
#
_symmetry.space_group_name_H-M   'P 1'
#
loop_
_entity.id
_entity.type
_entity.pdbx_description
1 polymer ?
#
loop_
_entity_poly.entity_id
_entity_poly.type
_entity_poly.pdbx_seq_one_letter_code
_entity_poly.pdbx_strand_id
1 'polypeptide(L)' 'SVMSNIAEGYAPQTDKEFIQFLYTALGSVAEVQSQLYVAQDLNYISKGDFDKIHELGTETARFIAGFI' A
#
# COMPACT_ATOMS: atom_id res chain seq x y z
N SER A 1 6.37 4.32 2.78
CA SER A 1 5.35 5.08 3.54
C SER A 1 4.24 4.19 4.11
N VAL A 2 3.79 3.13 3.43
CA VAL A 2 2.67 2.26 3.90
C VAL A 2 2.79 1.86 5.38
N MET A 3 3.87 1.16 5.75
CA MET A 3 4.11 0.73 7.13
C MET A 3 4.25 1.90 8.12
N SER A 4 4.87 3.01 7.69
CA SER A 4 5.03 4.20 8.52
C SER A 4 3.67 4.80 8.87
N ASN A 5 2.77 4.99 7.89
CA ASN A 5 1.42 5.49 8.13
C ASN A 5 0.61 4.56 9.03
N ILE A 6 0.72 3.23 8.86
CA ILE A 6 0.05 2.28 9.76
C ILE A 6 0.55 2.45 11.21
N ALA A 7 1.87 2.54 11.41
CA ALA A 7 2.46 2.70 12.74
C ALA A 7 2.14 4.06 13.37
N GLU A 8 2.21 5.14 12.58
CA GLU A 8 1.85 6.49 13.00
C GLU A 8 0.38 6.60 13.38
N GLY A 9 -0.50 5.91 12.64
CA GLY A 9 -1.92 5.82 12.93
C GLY A 9 -2.30 4.91 14.09
N TYR A 10 -1.39 4.05 14.56
CA TYR A 10 -1.63 3.19 15.72
C TYR A 10 -1.32 3.88 17.06
N ALA A 11 -0.48 4.93 17.04
CA ALA A 11 -0.18 5.76 18.21
C ALA A 11 -1.28 6.75 18.71
N PRO A 12 -2.23 7.25 17.89
CA PRO A 12 -3.28 8.18 18.31
C PRO A 12 -4.29 7.56 19.28
N GLN A 13 -5.11 8.41 19.90
CA GLN A 13 -6.04 8.01 20.97
C GLN A 13 -7.42 7.58 20.45
N THR A 14 -7.71 7.74 19.14
CA THR A 14 -9.05 7.48 18.59
C THR A 14 -9.02 6.68 17.28
N ASP A 15 -10.04 5.84 17.10
CA ASP A 15 -10.22 5.05 15.88
C ASP A 15 -10.34 5.92 14.62
N LYS A 16 -10.95 7.12 14.75
CA LYS A 16 -11.11 8.05 13.63
C LYS A 16 -9.77 8.54 13.09
N GLU A 17 -8.83 8.84 13.99
CA GLU A 17 -7.48 9.26 13.59
C GLU A 17 -6.72 8.08 12.98
N PHE A 18 -6.83 6.88 13.56
CA PHE A 18 -6.22 5.68 13.00
C PHE A 18 -6.70 5.43 11.55
N ILE A 19 -8.02 5.46 11.32
CA ILE A 19 -8.61 5.26 10.00
C ILE A 19 -8.08 6.28 8.97
N GLN A 20 -7.88 7.54 9.37
CA GLN A 20 -7.33 8.57 8.47
C GLN A 20 -5.92 8.18 7.97
N PHE A 21 -5.07 7.66 8.86
CA PHE A 21 -3.74 7.15 8.49
C PHE A 21 -3.81 5.88 7.64
N LEU A 22 -4.78 5.00 7.89
CA LEU A 22 -5.01 3.80 7.05
C LEU A 22 -5.40 4.17 5.62
N TYR A 23 -6.20 5.22 5.42
CA TYR A 23 -6.47 5.74 4.08
C TYR A 23 -5.21 6.27 3.39
N THR A 24 -4.32 6.96 4.11
CA THR A 24 -3.02 7.38 3.56
C THR A 24 -2.14 6.17 3.22
N ALA A 25 -2.17 5.11 4.02
CA ALA A 25 -1.47 3.85 3.74
C ALA A 25 -2.02 3.18 2.47
N LEU A 26 -3.35 3.14 2.27
CA LEU A 26 -3.97 2.64 1.03
C LEU A 26 -3.52 3.43 -0.20
N GLY A 27 -3.51 4.77 -0.10
CA GLY A 27 -3.01 5.63 -1.18
C GLY A 27 -1.56 5.32 -1.54
N SER A 28 -0.71 5.08 -0.53
CA SER A 28 0.68 4.69 -0.72
C SER A 28 0.85 3.33 -1.42
N VAL A 29 -0.03 2.36 -1.14
CA VAL A 29 -0.03 1.07 -1.85
C VAL A 29 -0.39 1.26 -3.33
N ALA A 30 -1.44 2.05 -3.61
CA ALA A 30 -1.87 2.33 -4.97
C ALA A 30 -0.79 3.07 -5.78
N GLU A 31 -0.05 3.99 -5.15
CA GLU A 31 1.07 4.68 -5.78
C GLU A 31 2.17 3.69 -6.22
N VAL A 32 2.56 2.77 -5.34
CA VAL A 32 3.55 1.72 -5.66
C VAL A 32 3.05 0.85 -6.81
N GLN A 33 1.79 0.40 -6.77
CA GLN A 33 1.21 -0.40 -7.86
C GLN A 33 1.22 0.35 -9.19
N SER A 34 0.89 1.65 -9.20
CA SER A 34 0.99 2.49 -10.40
C SER A 34 2.42 2.58 -10.92
N GLN A 35 3.41 2.73 -10.04
CA GLN A 35 4.82 2.79 -10.43
C GLN A 35 5.34 1.44 -10.97
N LEU A 36 4.79 0.31 -10.50
CA LEU A 36 5.13 -1.01 -11.04
C LEU A 36 4.76 -1.15 -12.52
N TYR A 37 3.62 -0.59 -12.95
CA TYR A 37 3.23 -0.61 -14.37
C TYR A 37 4.26 0.14 -15.21
N VAL A 38 4.66 1.34 -14.77
CA VAL A 38 5.70 2.12 -15.45
C VAL A 38 7.04 1.37 -15.49
N ALA A 39 7.43 0.73 -14.38
CA ALA A 39 8.66 -0.06 -14.32
C ALA A 39 8.62 -1.29 -15.24
N GLN A 40 7.45 -1.94 -15.37
CA GLN A 40 7.26 -3.07 -16.28
C GLN A 40 7.30 -2.63 -17.75
N ASP A 41 6.62 -1.53 -18.10
CA ASP A 41 6.60 -0.99 -19.47
C ASP A 41 8.00 -0.58 -19.94
N LEU A 42 8.82 -0.06 -19.04
CA LEU A 42 10.22 0.29 -19.29
C LEU A 42 11.18 -0.90 -19.21
N ASN A 43 10.68 -2.11 -18.98
CA ASN A 43 11.45 -3.35 -18.80
C ASN A 43 12.51 -3.27 -17.68
N TYR A 44 12.26 -2.48 -16.64
CA TYR A 44 13.13 -2.41 -15.46
C TYR A 44 12.94 -3.59 -14.50
N ILE A 45 11.76 -4.23 -14.56
CA ILE A 45 11.43 -5.42 -13.78
C ILE A 45 10.84 -6.49 -14.71
N SER A 46 11.03 -7.76 -14.34
CA SER A 46 10.40 -8.86 -15.07
C SER A 46 8.89 -8.90 -14.80
N LYS A 47 8.14 -9.57 -15.68
CA LYS A 47 6.72 -9.86 -15.42
C LYS A 47 6.52 -10.64 -14.12
N GLY A 48 7.40 -11.59 -13.81
CA GLY A 48 7.33 -12.35 -12.56
C GLY A 48 7.52 -11.49 -11.31
N ASP A 49 8.45 -10.53 -11.35
CA ASP A 49 8.66 -9.58 -10.26
C ASP A 49 7.47 -8.63 -10.13
N PHE A 50 6.95 -8.14 -11.27
CA PHE A 50 5.74 -7.33 -11.31
C PHE A 50 4.57 -8.06 -10.63
N ASP A 51 4.25 -9.28 -11.08
CA ASP A 51 3.10 -10.04 -10.58
C ASP A 51 3.23 -10.28 -9.06
N LYS A 52 4.44 -10.62 -8.60
CA LYS A 52 4.74 -10.85 -7.18
C LYS A 52 4.54 -9.60 -6.33
N ILE A 53 5.13 -8.47 -6.74
CA ILE A 53 5.05 -7.23 -5.94
C ILE A 53 3.65 -6.63 -6.02
N HIS A 54 2.99 -6.73 -7.18
CA HIS A 54 1.62 -6.25 -7.37
C HIS A 54 0.64 -7.04 -6.50
N GLU A 55 0.74 -8.38 -6.43
CA GLU A 55 -0.12 -9.19 -5.55
C GLU A 55 0.14 -8.90 -4.08
N LEU A 56 1.41 -8.70 -3.67
CA LEU A 56 1.73 -8.28 -2.30
C LEU A 56 1.09 -6.93 -1.96
N GLY A 57 1.08 -5.98 -2.90
CA GLY A 57 0.35 -4.72 -2.78
C GLY A 57 -1.16 -4.95 -2.60
N THR A 58 -1.76 -5.79 -3.44
CA THR A 58 -3.20 -6.13 -3.35
C THR A 58 -3.55 -6.75 -2.01
N GLU A 59 -2.74 -7.70 -1.52
CA GLU A 59 -2.95 -8.33 -0.22
C GLU A 59 -2.84 -7.32 0.93
N THR A 60 -1.83 -6.45 0.89
CA THR A 60 -1.64 -5.39 1.87
C THR A 60 -2.85 -4.44 1.89
N ALA A 61 -3.36 -4.03 0.72
CA ALA A 61 -4.55 -3.19 0.62
C ALA A 61 -5.80 -3.89 1.18
N ARG A 62 -5.98 -5.19 0.93
CA ARG A 62 -7.08 -5.99 1.51
C ARG A 62 -7.03 -5.99 3.03
N PHE A 63 -5.84 -6.17 3.62
CA PHE A 63 -5.70 -6.12 5.08
C PHE A 63 -6.01 -4.75 5.63
N ILE A 64 -5.45 -3.68 5.06
CA ILE A 64 -5.72 -2.31 5.51
C ILE A 64 -7.22 -1.99 5.43
N ALA A 65 -7.88 -2.34 4.32
CA ALA A 65 -9.31 -2.10 4.13
C ALA A 65 -10.19 -2.87 5.13
N GLY A 66 -9.71 -4.01 5.67
CA GLY A 66 -10.43 -4.75 6.70
C GLY A 66 -10.41 -4.09 8.09
N PHE A 67 -9.56 -3.09 8.31
CA PHE A 67 -9.48 -2.30 9.55
C PHE A 67 -10.22 -0.95 9.46
N ILE A 68 -10.84 -0.66 8.31
CA ILE A 68 -11.63 0.55 8.05
C ILE A 68 -13.10 0.18 8.10
#